data_AF-A0AB36VEQ3-F1
#
_entry.id   AF-A0AB36VEQ3-F1
#
_cell.length_a   1.000
_cell.length_b   1.000
_cell.length_c   1.000
_cell.angle_alpha   90.00
_cell.angle_beta   90.00
_cell.angle_gamma   90.00
#
_symmetry.space_group_name_H-M   'P 1'
#
loop_
_entity.id
_entity.type
_entity.pdbx_description
1 polymer ?
#
loop_
_entity_poly.entity_id
_entity_poly.type
_entity_poly.pdbx_seq_one_letter_code
_entity_poly.pdbx_strand_id
1 'polypeptide(L)'
;MNFNKRLIIQFIMQHVFVLVTLLIAVVAAFTYLIFLLTSTLYEPNIPDSDSFTISRYISSEDGHISLQSEVQDLIKEKNDWLQVVDENGKILYHFNTPNDVPNAYTKTSLVAYIQHHIESNYKFTYWEIELEEKKVLVIYGGMLKSNALLTAIQKDHSSLTMDSFTLTDQEKQLLSKEKAALQIFNQNGEEVFAYPAGKKKTFSAIQIALNEKEPWNHKENTSSFYDANSGNLLVVTAKNDHYYPDDEIEDVFTKKFLIGCGLILLIVFVYLVILSIWYGNKFGKPLLHAMRWLKNIAGGKYEEPISKKGKPVRFRRSGKEKWSFRLFRDVTSSLEHLSITLKKNDAMRQVLQQTREEWITGLTHDLKTPLSSIYGYALLLESNQYNWTDRDIQQFGSVMKEKSQYMTTLIDDLSLTYQLKNNSLPAQHVNVEINQFVQKVLLQFINNPTLQNQNIEFVPSSNKIQYFIEEKWFQRIIENLLVNAVKHNNETTTVIVKLSQNANSFTLSISDDGKGMDEKTKELLFERYYRGTNTEESNIGTGLGLAITKQLVHAHNGTISVDSALGNGTTIILVFPFRS
;
A
#
# COMPACT_ATOMS: atom_id res chain seq x y z
N MET A 1 -12.36 10.79 -11.24
CA MET A 1 -12.49 10.16 -9.91
C MET A 1 -11.51 10.81 -8.95
N ASN A 2 -11.98 11.28 -7.78
CA ASN A 2 -11.17 12.04 -6.82
C ASN A 2 -9.95 11.21 -6.33
N PHE A 3 -8.77 11.81 -6.16
CA PHE A 3 -7.49 11.14 -5.83
C PHE A 3 -7.63 10.11 -4.69
N ASN A 4 -8.22 10.56 -3.59
CA ASN A 4 -8.47 9.72 -2.41
C ASN A 4 -9.30 8.47 -2.75
N LYS A 5 -10.33 8.60 -3.61
CA LYS A 5 -11.19 7.47 -4.00
C LYS A 5 -10.42 6.41 -4.78
N ARG A 6 -9.52 6.80 -5.69
CA ARG A 6 -8.73 5.84 -6.48
C ARG A 6 -7.76 5.05 -5.62
N LEU A 7 -7.07 5.72 -4.69
CA LEU A 7 -6.13 5.09 -3.78
C LEU A 7 -6.86 4.14 -2.82
N ILE A 8 -7.98 4.58 -2.26
CA ILE A 8 -8.85 3.75 -1.39
C ILE A 8 -9.34 2.51 -2.14
N ILE A 9 -9.85 2.66 -3.37
CA ILE A 9 -10.34 1.51 -4.16
C ILE A 9 -9.21 0.51 -4.44
N GLN A 10 -8.02 0.99 -4.82
CA GLN A 10 -6.87 0.09 -5.04
C GLN A 10 -6.46 -0.65 -3.77
N PHE A 11 -6.52 0.01 -2.61
CA PHE A 11 -6.24 -0.59 -1.32
C PHE A 11 -7.29 -1.65 -0.94
N ILE A 12 -8.58 -1.34 -1.12
CA ILE A 12 -9.68 -2.28 -0.85
C ILE A 12 -9.58 -3.51 -1.75
N MET A 13 -9.44 -3.33 -3.06
CA MET A 13 -9.32 -4.45 -4.01
C MET A 13 -8.17 -5.40 -3.66
N GLN A 14 -7.08 -4.84 -3.16
CA GLN A 14 -5.93 -5.62 -2.75
C GLN A 14 -6.16 -6.39 -1.44
N HIS A 15 -6.84 -5.78 -0.46
CA HIS A 15 -7.24 -6.48 0.76
C HIS A 15 -8.23 -7.61 0.46
N VAL A 16 -9.19 -7.37 -0.43
CA VAL A 16 -10.13 -8.39 -0.91
C VAL A 16 -9.36 -9.54 -1.57
N PHE A 17 -8.39 -9.25 -2.45
CA PHE A 17 -7.55 -10.28 -3.07
C PHE A 17 -6.82 -11.15 -2.04
N VAL A 18 -6.20 -10.52 -1.02
CA VAL A 18 -5.54 -11.23 0.08
C VAL A 18 -6.53 -12.15 0.81
N LEU A 19 -7.69 -11.62 1.21
CA LEU A 19 -8.72 -12.39 1.92
C LEU A 19 -9.22 -13.58 1.11
N VAL A 20 -9.43 -13.40 -0.20
CA VAL A 20 -9.85 -14.48 -1.11
C VAL A 20 -8.77 -15.56 -1.19
N THR A 21 -7.49 -15.18 -1.35
CA THR A 21 -6.40 -16.19 -1.41
C THR A 21 -6.22 -16.95 -0.10
N LEU A 22 -6.38 -16.28 1.05
CA LEU A 22 -6.37 -16.94 2.36
C LEU A 22 -7.55 -17.91 2.50
N LEU A 23 -8.76 -17.49 2.10
CA LEU A 23 -9.95 -18.33 2.14
C LEU A 23 -9.76 -19.61 1.31
N ILE A 24 -9.23 -19.49 0.08
CA ILE A 24 -8.96 -20.65 -0.78
C ILE A 24 -7.95 -21.60 -0.11
N ALA A 25 -6.87 -21.07 0.48
CA ALA A 25 -5.87 -21.89 1.15
C ALA A 25 -6.45 -22.63 2.38
N VAL A 26 -7.28 -21.95 3.16
CA VAL A 26 -7.97 -22.55 4.32
C VAL A 26 -8.94 -23.64 3.87
N VAL A 27 -9.79 -23.37 2.89
CA VAL A 27 -10.74 -24.34 2.34
C VAL A 27 -10.00 -25.58 1.83
N ALA A 28 -8.93 -25.40 1.04
CA ALA A 28 -8.15 -26.53 0.54
C ALA A 28 -7.53 -27.37 1.67
N ALA A 29 -7.05 -26.73 2.74
CA ALA A 29 -6.47 -27.42 3.88
C ALA A 29 -7.53 -28.19 4.70
N PHE A 30 -8.74 -27.63 4.84
CA PHE A 30 -9.87 -28.34 5.45
C PHE A 30 -10.34 -29.53 4.59
N THR A 31 -10.42 -29.37 3.27
CA THR A 31 -10.75 -30.49 2.37
C THR A 31 -9.72 -31.62 2.48
N TYR A 32 -8.42 -31.27 2.58
CA TYR A 32 -7.36 -32.26 2.80
C TYR A 32 -7.47 -32.94 4.17
N LEU A 33 -7.80 -32.20 5.23
CA LEU A 33 -8.06 -32.77 6.55
C LEU A 33 -9.23 -33.76 6.51
N ILE A 34 -10.35 -33.38 5.88
CA ILE A 34 -11.50 -34.26 5.73
C ILE A 34 -11.09 -35.55 5.01
N PHE A 35 -10.34 -35.45 3.91
CA PHE A 35 -9.83 -36.60 3.18
C PHE A 35 -8.94 -37.51 4.05
N LEU A 36 -8.05 -36.92 4.86
CA LEU A 36 -7.18 -37.66 5.78
C LEU A 36 -8.00 -38.41 6.85
N LEU A 37 -9.03 -37.77 7.41
CA LEU A 37 -9.90 -38.38 8.41
C LEU A 37 -10.75 -39.49 7.81
N THR A 38 -11.39 -39.26 6.67
CA THR A 38 -12.22 -40.27 6.02
C THR A 38 -11.41 -41.49 5.64
N SER A 39 -10.19 -41.33 5.10
CA SER A 39 -9.28 -42.45 4.79
C SER A 39 -8.97 -43.39 5.96
N THR A 40 -9.16 -42.92 7.21
CA THR A 40 -8.91 -43.70 8.43
C THR A 40 -10.12 -44.53 8.86
N LEU A 41 -11.32 -44.08 8.49
CA LEU A 41 -12.58 -44.72 8.85
C LEU A 41 -13.01 -45.81 7.84
N TYR A 42 -12.19 -46.08 6.81
CA TYR A 42 -12.54 -46.97 5.70
C TYR A 42 -12.06 -48.42 5.84
N GLU A 43 -11.32 -48.79 6.89
CA GLU A 43 -11.05 -50.21 7.14
C GLU A 43 -12.36 -50.90 7.60
N PRO A 44 -12.94 -51.82 6.82
CA PRO A 44 -14.25 -52.38 7.14
C PRO A 44 -14.17 -53.30 8.35
N ASN A 45 -14.76 -52.91 9.48
CA ASN A 45 -15.10 -53.84 10.56
C ASN A 45 -16.54 -54.34 10.35
N ILE A 46 -16.70 -55.41 9.55
CA ILE A 46 -18.03 -55.92 9.16
C ILE A 46 -18.91 -56.21 10.40
N PRO A 47 -18.44 -56.93 11.44
CA PRO A 47 -19.26 -57.22 12.63
C PRO A 47 -19.77 -56.02 13.42
N ASP A 48 -19.04 -54.89 13.43
CA ASP A 48 -19.39 -53.67 14.18
C ASP A 48 -20.05 -52.59 13.30
N SER A 49 -20.23 -52.88 12.01
CA SER A 49 -20.83 -51.93 11.06
C SER A 49 -22.31 -51.69 11.37
N ASP A 50 -22.82 -50.51 11.04
CA ASP A 50 -24.25 -50.22 11.05
C ASP A 50 -24.94 -50.67 9.75
N SER A 51 -26.27 -50.73 9.75
CA SER A 51 -27.05 -51.13 8.57
C SER A 51 -26.76 -50.26 7.34
N PHE A 52 -26.48 -48.97 7.53
CA PHE A 52 -26.16 -48.04 6.44
C PHE A 52 -24.82 -48.40 5.79
N THR A 53 -23.80 -48.70 6.58
CA THR A 53 -22.47 -49.12 6.08
C THR A 53 -22.58 -50.43 5.33
N ILE A 54 -23.29 -51.42 5.87
CA ILE A 54 -23.54 -52.70 5.18
C ILE A 54 -24.30 -52.53 3.87
N SER A 55 -25.30 -51.63 3.82
CA SER A 55 -26.02 -51.35 2.56
C SER A 55 -25.15 -50.74 1.46
N ARG A 56 -24.02 -50.11 1.79
CA ARG A 56 -23.08 -49.57 0.80
C ARG A 56 -22.19 -50.65 0.20
N TYR A 57 -21.99 -51.76 0.91
CA TYR A 57 -21.17 -52.87 0.46
C TYR A 57 -21.92 -53.83 -0.47
N ILE A 58 -23.25 -53.81 -0.42
CA ILE A 58 -24.12 -54.69 -1.20
C ILE A 58 -24.83 -53.85 -2.27
N SER A 59 -24.67 -54.21 -3.53
CA SER A 59 -25.41 -53.60 -4.64
C SER A 59 -26.40 -54.61 -5.24
N SER A 60 -27.48 -54.10 -5.83
CA SER A 60 -28.42 -54.87 -6.64
C SER A 60 -28.59 -54.15 -7.98
N GLU A 61 -28.26 -54.83 -9.07
CA GLU A 61 -28.51 -54.38 -10.44
C GLU A 61 -29.31 -55.45 -11.17
N ASP A 62 -30.50 -55.10 -11.70
CA ASP A 62 -31.40 -56.02 -12.41
C ASP A 62 -31.74 -57.32 -11.62
N GLY A 63 -31.88 -57.22 -10.30
CA GLY A 63 -32.14 -58.36 -9.42
C GLY A 63 -30.93 -59.26 -9.16
N HIS A 64 -29.74 -58.90 -9.66
CA HIS A 64 -28.47 -59.53 -9.29
C HIS A 64 -27.83 -58.78 -8.14
N ILE A 65 -27.80 -59.43 -6.97
CA ILE A 65 -27.10 -58.92 -5.80
C ILE A 65 -25.61 -59.23 -5.92
N SER A 66 -24.76 -58.24 -5.65
CA SER A 66 -23.32 -58.39 -5.61
C SER A 66 -22.72 -57.70 -4.38
N LEU A 67 -21.59 -58.22 -3.91
CA LEU A 67 -20.83 -57.67 -2.79
C LEU A 67 -19.55 -57.01 -3.32
N GLN A 68 -19.17 -55.84 -2.79
CA GLN A 68 -17.91 -55.17 -3.15
C GLN A 68 -16.70 -56.08 -2.96
N SER A 69 -15.72 -55.99 -3.87
CA SER A 69 -14.52 -56.84 -3.91
C SER A 69 -13.72 -56.82 -2.61
N GLU A 70 -13.57 -55.64 -2.00
CA GLU A 70 -12.81 -55.42 -0.78
C GLU A 70 -13.43 -56.18 0.40
N VAL A 71 -14.76 -56.25 0.44
CA VAL A 71 -15.50 -56.96 1.48
C VAL A 71 -15.48 -58.47 1.21
N GLN A 72 -15.53 -58.88 -0.06
CA GLN A 72 -15.34 -60.29 -0.44
C GLN A 72 -13.98 -60.83 0.00
N ASP A 73 -12.91 -60.05 -0.20
CA ASP A 73 -11.55 -60.44 0.18
C ASP A 73 -11.42 -60.53 1.71
N LEU A 74 -12.00 -59.58 2.45
CA LEU A 74 -12.00 -59.60 3.91
C LEU A 74 -12.75 -60.83 4.49
N ILE A 75 -13.92 -61.15 3.92
CA ILE A 75 -14.69 -62.34 4.32
C ILE A 75 -13.90 -63.63 4.04
N LYS A 76 -13.20 -63.70 2.90
CA LYS A 76 -12.35 -64.86 2.55
C LYS A 76 -11.14 -64.98 3.47
N GLU A 77 -10.45 -63.88 3.76
CA GLU A 77 -9.27 -63.87 4.62
C GLU A 77 -9.57 -64.38 6.02
N LYS A 78 -10.72 -63.98 6.58
CA LYS A 78 -11.17 -64.37 7.93
C LYS A 78 -11.94 -65.71 7.97
N ASN A 79 -12.16 -66.34 6.82
CA ASN A 79 -12.97 -67.56 6.67
C ASN A 79 -14.40 -67.40 7.23
N ASP A 80 -14.98 -66.22 7.02
CA ASP A 80 -16.33 -65.87 7.43
C ASP A 80 -17.31 -66.09 6.29
N TRP A 81 -18.60 -65.84 6.51
CA TRP A 81 -19.59 -65.95 5.45
C TRP A 81 -20.70 -64.90 5.57
N LEU A 82 -21.38 -64.67 4.44
CA LEU A 82 -22.49 -63.73 4.37
C LEU A 82 -23.64 -64.33 3.56
N GLN A 83 -24.88 -64.15 4.03
CA GLN A 83 -26.11 -64.46 3.32
C GLN A 83 -27.03 -63.25 3.31
N VAL A 84 -27.72 -63.02 2.19
CA VAL A 84 -28.81 -62.04 2.07
C VAL A 84 -30.10 -62.82 1.91
N VAL A 85 -31.04 -62.59 2.81
CA VAL A 85 -32.28 -63.37 2.94
C VAL A 85 -33.48 -62.42 2.82
N ASP A 86 -34.52 -62.82 2.10
CA ASP A 86 -35.76 -62.07 2.01
C ASP A 86 -36.68 -62.29 3.22
N GLU A 87 -37.81 -61.56 3.27
CA GLU A 87 -38.84 -61.68 4.32
C GLU A 87 -39.47 -63.09 4.44
N ASN A 88 -39.32 -63.94 3.43
CA ASN A 88 -39.87 -65.30 3.39
C ASN A 88 -38.84 -66.37 3.76
N GLY A 89 -37.59 -65.98 4.02
CA GLY A 89 -36.50 -66.91 4.35
C GLY A 89 -35.78 -67.47 3.11
N LYS A 90 -36.04 -66.95 1.90
CA LYS A 90 -35.34 -67.32 0.68
C LYS A 90 -34.00 -66.59 0.60
N ILE A 91 -32.94 -67.34 0.33
CA ILE A 91 -31.60 -66.78 0.12
C ILE A 91 -31.56 -66.13 -1.27
N LEU A 92 -31.32 -64.81 -1.29
CA LEU A 92 -31.15 -64.01 -2.51
C LEU A 92 -29.68 -63.96 -2.96
N TYR A 93 -28.75 -63.97 -2.00
CA TYR A 93 -27.32 -63.97 -2.24
C TYR A 93 -26.60 -64.71 -1.12
N HIS A 94 -25.48 -65.36 -1.45
CA HIS A 94 -24.62 -65.99 -0.46
C HIS A 94 -23.15 -65.90 -0.91
N PHE A 95 -22.25 -65.76 0.05
CA PHE A 95 -20.82 -65.68 -0.19
C PHE A 95 -20.04 -66.41 0.91
N ASN A 96 -19.09 -67.24 0.49
CA ASN A 96 -18.25 -68.11 1.34
C ASN A 96 -19.03 -68.97 2.35
N THR A 97 -20.32 -69.24 2.11
CA THR A 97 -21.21 -70.00 3.00
C THR A 97 -20.76 -71.46 3.14
N PRO A 98 -20.44 -71.92 4.36
CA PRO A 98 -20.09 -73.30 4.65
C PRO A 98 -21.26 -74.28 4.48
N ASN A 99 -20.96 -75.57 4.32
CA ASN A 99 -21.97 -76.61 4.10
C ASN A 99 -22.83 -76.92 5.34
N ASP A 100 -22.37 -76.55 6.54
CA ASP A 100 -23.10 -76.70 7.81
C ASP A 100 -24.10 -75.55 8.06
N VAL A 101 -24.12 -74.54 7.19
CA VAL A 101 -25.08 -73.42 7.23
C VAL A 101 -26.30 -73.74 6.35
N PRO A 102 -27.54 -73.45 6.79
CA PRO A 102 -28.73 -73.73 5.99
C PRO A 102 -28.72 -73.02 4.63
N ASN A 103 -29.13 -73.75 3.58
CA ASN A 103 -29.28 -73.24 2.22
C ASN A 103 -30.70 -72.72 1.89
N ALA A 104 -31.61 -72.78 2.87
CA ALA A 104 -32.94 -72.16 2.83
C ALA A 104 -33.49 -72.08 4.26
N TYR A 105 -34.29 -71.05 4.54
CA TYR A 105 -34.93 -70.90 5.84
C TYR A 105 -36.45 -70.89 5.72
N THR A 106 -37.10 -71.54 6.67
CA THR A 106 -38.49 -71.26 7.03
C THR A 106 -38.52 -70.11 8.03
N LYS A 107 -39.66 -69.44 8.21
CA LYS A 107 -39.80 -68.36 9.22
C LYS A 107 -39.38 -68.81 10.62
N THR A 108 -39.76 -70.03 11.01
CA THR A 108 -39.40 -70.60 12.30
C THR A 108 -37.91 -70.95 12.38
N SER A 109 -37.35 -71.57 11.34
CA SER A 109 -35.93 -71.92 11.34
C SER A 109 -35.01 -70.71 11.26
N LEU A 110 -35.41 -69.63 10.57
CA LEU A 110 -34.63 -68.38 10.52
C LEU A 110 -34.53 -67.74 11.90
N VAL A 111 -35.68 -67.57 12.57
CA VAL A 111 -35.72 -66.96 13.91
C VAL A 111 -34.99 -67.84 14.92
N ALA A 112 -35.19 -69.16 14.88
CA ALA A 112 -34.46 -70.09 15.75
C ALA A 112 -32.95 -70.05 15.49
N TYR A 113 -32.53 -69.98 14.23
CA TYR A 113 -31.12 -69.92 13.85
C TYR A 113 -30.43 -68.64 14.33
N ILE A 114 -31.14 -67.51 14.31
CA ILE A 114 -30.64 -66.24 14.84
C ILE A 114 -30.64 -66.23 16.38
N GLN A 115 -31.66 -66.80 17.04
CA GLN A 115 -31.80 -66.77 18.50
C GLN A 115 -30.93 -67.80 19.23
N HIS A 116 -30.67 -68.97 18.64
CA HIS A 116 -29.92 -70.06 19.27
C HIS A 116 -28.44 -70.04 18.89
N HIS A 117 -27.79 -68.89 19.09
CA HIS A 117 -26.35 -68.66 18.87
C HIS A 117 -25.40 -69.75 19.40
N ILE A 118 -25.87 -70.58 20.34
CA ILE A 118 -25.08 -71.56 21.09
C ILE A 118 -24.89 -72.89 20.32
N GLU A 119 -25.76 -73.24 19.37
CA GLU A 119 -25.64 -74.53 18.63
C GLU A 119 -24.85 -74.43 17.32
N SER A 120 -24.37 -73.24 16.97
CA SER A 120 -23.62 -72.99 15.74
C SER A 120 -22.15 -72.73 16.02
N ASN A 121 -21.25 -73.14 15.13
CA ASN A 121 -19.81 -72.82 15.22
C ASN A 121 -19.52 -71.32 14.98
N TYR A 122 -20.53 -70.53 14.60
CA TYR A 122 -20.40 -69.15 14.15
C TYR A 122 -21.10 -68.18 15.10
N LYS A 123 -20.54 -66.99 15.27
CA LYS A 123 -21.22 -65.83 15.85
C LYS A 123 -21.94 -65.10 14.73
N PHE A 124 -23.23 -64.84 14.91
CA PHE A 124 -24.04 -64.11 13.94
C PHE A 124 -24.15 -62.64 14.29
N THR A 125 -23.92 -61.80 13.28
CA THR A 125 -24.37 -60.41 13.26
C THR A 125 -25.33 -60.25 12.08
N TYR A 126 -26.39 -59.49 12.26
CA TYR A 126 -27.40 -59.30 11.23
C TYR A 126 -27.90 -57.86 11.15
N TRP A 127 -28.28 -57.46 9.94
CA TRP A 127 -28.74 -56.11 9.64
C TRP A 127 -29.95 -56.14 8.72
N GLU A 128 -30.94 -55.33 9.03
CA GLU A 128 -32.01 -54.99 8.08
C GLU A 128 -31.49 -53.90 7.13
N ILE A 129 -31.53 -54.15 5.83
CA ILE A 129 -31.23 -53.17 4.78
C ILE A 129 -32.35 -53.15 3.73
N GLU A 130 -32.39 -52.09 2.94
CA GLU A 130 -33.34 -51.95 1.83
C GLU A 130 -32.59 -52.06 0.49
N LEU A 131 -33.00 -53.03 -0.35
CA LEU A 131 -32.49 -53.23 -1.70
C LEU A 131 -33.66 -53.15 -2.68
N GLU A 132 -33.61 -52.24 -3.67
CA GLU A 132 -34.68 -52.07 -4.67
C GLU A 132 -36.10 -51.99 -4.05
N GLU A 133 -36.27 -51.17 -3.00
CA GLU A 133 -37.52 -51.01 -2.24
C GLU A 133 -38.01 -52.27 -1.50
N LYS A 134 -37.17 -53.30 -1.37
CA LYS A 134 -37.45 -54.52 -0.60
C LYS A 134 -36.57 -54.60 0.63
N LYS A 135 -37.18 -54.92 1.76
CA LYS A 135 -36.46 -55.22 3.00
C LYS A 135 -35.83 -56.59 2.93
N VAL A 136 -34.52 -56.64 3.17
CA VAL A 136 -33.76 -57.89 3.25
C VAL A 136 -32.96 -57.93 4.54
N LEU A 137 -32.72 -59.15 5.01
CA LEU A 137 -31.87 -59.41 6.16
C LEU A 137 -30.50 -59.88 5.67
N VAL A 138 -29.45 -59.13 6.03
CA VAL A 138 -28.06 -59.56 5.83
C VAL A 138 -27.64 -60.30 7.08
N ILE A 139 -27.15 -61.52 6.92
CA ILE A 139 -26.63 -62.37 7.99
C ILE A 139 -25.15 -62.58 7.72
N TYR A 140 -24.32 -62.19 8.66
CA TYR A 140 -22.88 -62.44 8.66
C TYR A 140 -22.55 -63.45 9.76
N GLY A 141 -21.84 -64.51 9.39
CA GLY A 141 -21.37 -65.53 10.33
C GLY A 141 -19.85 -65.50 10.44
N GLY A 142 -19.35 -65.09 11.60
CA GLY A 142 -17.94 -65.16 11.95
C GLY A 142 -17.60 -66.45 12.66
N MET A 143 -16.65 -67.25 12.16
CA MET A 143 -16.31 -68.52 12.81
C MET A 143 -15.52 -68.28 14.10
N LEU A 144 -16.10 -68.64 15.25
CA LEU A 144 -15.38 -68.55 16.52
C LEU A 144 -14.77 -69.90 16.85
N LYS A 145 -13.43 -69.97 16.82
CA LYS A 145 -12.68 -71.15 17.26
C LYS A 145 -13.09 -71.62 18.66
N SER A 146 -13.26 -70.69 19.61
CA SER A 146 -13.72 -71.02 20.97
C SER A 146 -15.07 -71.74 20.96
N ASN A 147 -15.99 -71.33 20.09
CA ASN A 147 -17.33 -71.91 20.00
C ASN A 147 -17.30 -73.29 19.32
N ALA A 148 -16.55 -73.44 18.22
CA ALA A 148 -16.39 -74.74 17.56
C ALA A 148 -15.78 -75.80 18.50
N LEU A 149 -14.81 -75.40 19.33
CA LEU A 149 -14.22 -76.24 20.37
C LEU A 149 -15.23 -76.55 21.49
N LEU A 150 -16.01 -75.56 21.93
CA LEU A 150 -17.06 -75.72 22.94
C LEU A 150 -18.12 -76.74 22.49
N THR A 151 -18.64 -76.60 21.27
CA THR A 151 -19.64 -77.51 20.69
C THR A 151 -19.09 -78.93 20.54
N ALA A 152 -17.82 -79.08 20.13
CA ALA A 152 -17.18 -80.38 20.03
C ALA A 152 -17.09 -81.10 21.39
N ILE A 153 -16.78 -80.36 22.45
CA ILE A 153 -16.64 -80.90 23.82
C ILE A 153 -18.03 -81.15 24.44
N GLN A 154 -18.99 -80.25 24.22
CA GLN A 154 -20.36 -80.41 24.69
C GLN A 154 -21.04 -81.67 24.13
N LYS A 155 -20.69 -82.07 22.90
CA LYS A 155 -21.22 -83.29 22.27
C LYS A 155 -20.94 -84.55 23.09
N ASP A 156 -19.75 -84.65 23.68
CA ASP A 156 -19.32 -85.79 24.47
C ASP A 156 -19.58 -85.59 25.97
N HIS A 157 -19.77 -84.34 26.42
CA HIS A 157 -20.00 -83.95 27.82
C HIS A 157 -21.27 -83.08 27.99
N SER A 158 -22.44 -83.67 27.73
CA SER A 158 -23.73 -82.96 27.78
C SER A 158 -24.20 -82.56 29.20
N SER A 159 -23.66 -83.19 30.24
CA SER A 159 -23.88 -82.82 31.65
C SER A 159 -22.54 -82.58 32.35
N LEU A 160 -22.35 -81.41 32.95
CA LEU A 160 -21.08 -81.01 33.59
C LEU A 160 -21.00 -81.50 35.04
N THR A 161 -21.10 -82.81 35.27
CA THR A 161 -20.93 -83.42 36.61
C THR A 161 -19.46 -83.73 36.89
N MET A 162 -18.90 -83.14 37.96
CA MET A 162 -17.45 -83.15 38.19
C MET A 162 -16.85 -84.49 38.60
N ASP A 163 -17.65 -85.39 39.17
CA ASP A 163 -17.17 -86.72 39.57
C ASP A 163 -16.76 -87.60 38.36
N SER A 164 -17.16 -87.22 37.14
CA SER A 164 -16.88 -87.95 35.90
C SER A 164 -16.26 -87.10 34.78
N PHE A 165 -16.02 -85.81 34.98
CA PHE A 165 -15.50 -84.96 33.91
C PHE A 165 -14.01 -85.21 33.66
N THR A 166 -13.70 -85.83 32.53
CA THR A 166 -12.33 -85.99 32.04
C THR A 166 -12.27 -85.75 30.55
N LEU A 167 -11.38 -84.85 30.12
CA LEU A 167 -11.11 -84.67 28.69
C LEU A 167 -10.46 -85.93 28.10
N THR A 168 -11.00 -86.39 26.99
CA THR A 168 -10.41 -87.42 26.13
C THR A 168 -9.09 -86.93 25.52
N ASP A 169 -8.24 -87.86 25.11
CA ASP A 169 -6.96 -87.50 24.46
C ASP A 169 -7.18 -86.75 23.13
N GLN A 170 -8.30 -87.02 22.44
CA GLN A 170 -8.70 -86.29 21.23
C GLN A 170 -9.06 -84.84 21.53
N GLU A 171 -9.86 -84.57 22.57
CA GLU A 171 -10.21 -83.21 22.98
C GLU A 171 -8.99 -82.42 23.45
N LYS A 172 -8.08 -83.06 24.20
CA LYS A 172 -6.81 -82.45 24.60
C LYS A 172 -5.95 -82.06 23.39
N GLN A 173 -5.90 -82.92 22.36
CA GLN A 173 -5.18 -82.64 21.13
C GLN A 173 -5.83 -81.49 20.35
N LEU A 174 -7.17 -81.45 20.28
CA LEU A 174 -7.95 -80.40 19.64
C LEU A 174 -7.70 -79.02 20.29
N LEU A 175 -7.81 -78.94 21.62
CA LEU A 175 -7.54 -77.73 22.40
C LEU A 175 -6.07 -77.28 22.24
N SER A 176 -5.13 -78.23 22.23
CA SER A 176 -3.70 -77.92 22.09
C SER A 176 -3.35 -77.40 20.69
N LYS A 177 -3.98 -77.95 19.63
CA LYS A 177 -3.78 -77.53 18.24
C LYS A 177 -4.14 -76.06 18.04
N GLU A 178 -5.29 -75.63 18.57
CA GLU A 178 -5.77 -74.26 18.47
C GLU A 178 -5.22 -73.33 19.58
N LYS A 179 -4.29 -73.85 20.42
CA LYS A 179 -3.74 -73.14 21.60
C LYS A 179 -4.82 -72.63 22.55
N ALA A 180 -5.94 -73.33 22.63
CA ALA A 180 -7.09 -72.98 23.43
C ALA A 180 -6.91 -73.38 24.90
N ALA A 181 -7.70 -72.76 25.77
CA ALA A 181 -7.84 -73.12 27.17
C ALA A 181 -9.32 -73.38 27.49
N LEU A 182 -9.56 -74.35 28.37
CA LEU A 182 -10.87 -74.73 28.86
C LEU A 182 -10.88 -74.59 30.37
N GLN A 183 -11.90 -73.97 30.91
CA GLN A 183 -12.14 -73.81 32.34
C GLN A 183 -13.58 -74.16 32.67
N ILE A 184 -13.81 -74.76 33.84
CA ILE A 184 -15.15 -74.98 34.38
C ILE A 184 -15.24 -74.29 35.73
N PHE A 185 -16.29 -73.49 35.91
CA PHE A 185 -16.60 -72.79 37.14
C PHE A 185 -17.85 -73.41 37.79
N ASN A 186 -17.83 -73.55 39.11
CA ASN A 186 -18.99 -74.01 39.86
C ASN A 186 -20.00 -72.87 40.13
N GLN A 187 -21.12 -73.20 40.78
CA GLN A 187 -22.16 -72.23 41.16
C GLN A 187 -21.65 -71.07 42.04
N ASN A 188 -20.56 -71.29 42.79
CA ASN A 188 -19.93 -70.26 43.63
C ASN A 188 -18.91 -69.41 42.86
N GLY A 189 -18.69 -69.69 41.57
CA GLY A 189 -17.70 -69.04 40.72
C GLY A 189 -16.27 -69.54 40.90
N GLU A 190 -16.06 -70.66 41.60
CA GLU A 190 -14.73 -71.25 41.80
C GLU A 190 -14.34 -72.13 40.61
N GLU A 191 -13.09 -72.02 40.16
CA GLU A 191 -12.53 -72.88 39.13
C GLU A 191 -12.40 -74.32 39.66
N VAL A 192 -13.17 -75.23 39.08
CA VAL A 192 -13.22 -76.65 39.46
C VAL A 192 -12.48 -77.53 38.45
N PHE A 193 -12.21 -77.04 37.23
CA PHE A 193 -11.38 -77.71 36.24
C PHE A 193 -10.69 -76.69 35.32
N ALA A 194 -9.46 -76.98 34.89
CA ALA A 194 -8.75 -76.20 33.89
C ALA A 194 -7.81 -77.05 33.01
N TYR A 195 -7.78 -76.77 31.71
CA TYR A 195 -6.83 -77.35 30.76
C TYR A 195 -6.30 -76.27 29.80
N PRO A 196 -4.97 -76.14 29.59
CA PRO A 196 -3.89 -76.84 30.30
C PRO A 196 -3.76 -76.38 31.77
N ALA A 197 -3.42 -77.30 32.66
CA ALA A 197 -3.28 -77.03 34.09
C ALA A 197 -2.19 -75.96 34.36
N GLY A 198 -2.52 -74.93 35.14
CA GLY A 198 -1.56 -73.92 35.62
C GLY A 198 -1.52 -72.59 34.86
N LYS A 199 -2.34 -72.35 33.83
CA LYS A 199 -2.52 -71.00 33.27
C LYS A 199 -3.47 -70.18 34.17
N LYS A 200 -2.92 -69.43 35.14
CA LYS A 200 -3.65 -68.46 35.98
C LYS A 200 -4.18 -67.24 35.19
N LYS A 201 -5.05 -67.45 34.21
CA LYS A 201 -5.96 -66.40 33.73
C LYS A 201 -7.35 -66.73 34.27
N THR A 202 -7.68 -66.24 35.46
CA THR A 202 -9.06 -66.24 35.95
C THR A 202 -9.78 -65.10 35.24
N PHE A 203 -10.63 -65.42 34.27
CA PHE A 203 -11.49 -64.42 33.64
C PHE A 203 -12.56 -63.97 34.65
N SER A 204 -12.78 -62.66 34.79
CA SER A 204 -13.94 -62.17 35.54
C SER A 204 -15.22 -62.49 34.75
N ALA A 205 -16.36 -62.59 35.43
CA ALA A 205 -17.66 -62.77 34.76
C ALA A 205 -17.93 -61.65 33.72
N ILE A 206 -17.48 -60.42 34.02
CA ILE A 206 -17.56 -59.28 33.10
C ILE A 206 -16.71 -59.53 31.85
N GLN A 207 -15.48 -60.05 32.00
CA GLN A 207 -14.60 -60.33 30.87
C GLN A 207 -15.19 -61.42 29.96
N ILE A 208 -15.78 -62.47 30.53
CA ILE A 208 -16.42 -63.53 29.75
C ILE A 208 -17.59 -62.94 28.95
N ALA A 209 -18.46 -62.16 29.61
CA ALA A 209 -19.62 -61.55 28.96
C ALA A 209 -19.22 -60.54 27.86
N LEU A 210 -18.21 -59.71 28.08
CA LEU A 210 -17.74 -58.74 27.07
C LEU A 210 -17.04 -59.44 25.89
N ASN A 211 -16.20 -60.44 26.15
CA ASN A 211 -15.54 -61.23 25.11
C ASN A 211 -16.54 -61.96 24.20
N GLU A 212 -17.71 -62.35 24.73
CA GLU A 212 -18.78 -62.98 23.95
C GLU A 212 -19.66 -61.97 23.19
N LYS A 213 -19.84 -60.77 23.76
CA LYS A 213 -20.64 -59.71 23.16
C LYS A 213 -19.92 -59.05 21.99
N GLU A 214 -18.65 -58.69 22.18
CA GLU A 214 -17.81 -57.93 21.25
C GLU A 214 -16.48 -58.66 21.02
N PRO A 215 -16.49 -59.88 20.42
CA PRO A 215 -15.30 -60.70 20.29
C PRO A 215 -14.15 -59.98 19.56
N TRP A 216 -14.45 -59.09 18.60
CA TRP A 216 -13.44 -58.33 17.86
C TRP A 216 -12.57 -57.42 18.75
N ASN A 217 -13.07 -56.97 19.90
CA ASN A 217 -12.31 -56.12 20.83
C ASN A 217 -11.31 -56.91 21.71
N HIS A 218 -11.25 -58.23 21.58
CA HIS A 218 -10.45 -59.09 22.46
C HIS A 218 -9.53 -60.04 21.69
N LYS A 219 -8.26 -60.13 22.11
CA LYS A 219 -7.22 -60.96 21.48
C LYS A 219 -7.50 -62.46 21.53
N GLU A 220 -8.34 -62.88 22.48
CA GLU A 220 -8.81 -64.24 22.65
C GLU A 220 -10.34 -64.21 22.55
N ASN A 221 -10.92 -65.09 21.72
CA ASN A 221 -12.37 -65.25 21.68
C ASN A 221 -12.78 -66.20 22.81
N THR A 222 -13.92 -65.91 23.42
CA THR A 222 -14.46 -66.67 24.54
C THR A 222 -15.83 -67.19 24.16
N SER A 223 -16.12 -68.43 24.52
CA SER A 223 -17.45 -69.02 24.37
C SER A 223 -17.73 -69.85 25.60
N SER A 224 -18.93 -69.72 26.13
CA SER A 224 -19.34 -70.37 27.37
C SER A 224 -20.65 -71.09 27.23
N PHE A 225 -20.79 -72.15 28.02
CA PHE A 225 -21.98 -72.97 28.13
C PHE A 225 -22.33 -73.14 29.59
N TYR A 226 -23.54 -72.72 29.96
CA TYR A 226 -24.09 -72.88 31.30
C TYR A 226 -24.97 -74.13 31.33
N ASP A 227 -24.57 -75.13 32.10
CA ASP A 227 -25.39 -76.32 32.34
C ASP A 227 -26.38 -76.05 33.46
N ALA A 228 -27.66 -75.91 33.11
CA ALA A 228 -28.72 -75.65 34.07
C ALA A 228 -28.92 -76.76 35.11
N ASN A 229 -28.49 -78.00 34.83
CA ASN A 229 -28.66 -79.13 35.74
C ASN A 229 -27.58 -79.17 36.84
N SER A 230 -26.32 -78.90 36.48
CA SER A 230 -25.20 -78.87 37.44
C SER A 230 -24.96 -77.46 38.02
N GLY A 231 -25.42 -76.41 37.34
CA GLY A 231 -25.11 -75.02 37.63
C GLY A 231 -23.65 -74.64 37.37
N ASN A 232 -22.92 -75.48 36.62
CA ASN A 232 -21.54 -75.23 36.23
C ASN A 232 -21.47 -74.47 34.90
N LEU A 233 -20.48 -73.59 34.78
CA LEU A 233 -20.18 -72.84 33.57
C LEU A 233 -18.91 -73.37 32.93
N LEU A 234 -19.02 -73.93 31.73
CA LEU A 234 -17.89 -74.29 30.89
C LEU A 234 -17.49 -73.08 30.05
N VAL A 235 -16.21 -72.72 30.05
CA VAL A 235 -15.66 -71.58 29.30
C VAL A 235 -14.50 -72.08 28.45
N VAL A 236 -14.56 -71.84 27.15
CA VAL A 236 -13.49 -72.11 26.22
C VAL A 236 -12.96 -70.79 25.68
N THR A 237 -11.64 -70.63 25.72
CA THR A 237 -10.95 -69.48 25.14
C THR A 237 -9.96 -69.94 24.09
N ALA A 238 -9.95 -69.28 22.94
CA ALA A 238 -9.00 -69.57 21.86
C ALA A 238 -8.42 -68.27 21.30
N LYS A 239 -7.40 -68.38 20.45
CA LYS A 239 -6.87 -67.21 19.74
C LYS A 239 -7.98 -66.63 18.86
N ASN A 240 -8.20 -65.32 18.97
CA ASN A 240 -9.14 -64.63 18.10
C ASN A 240 -8.47 -64.25 16.78
N ASP A 241 -8.96 -64.80 15.67
CA ASP A 241 -8.52 -64.37 14.35
C ASP A 241 -9.31 -63.14 13.83
N HIS A 242 -10.34 -62.72 14.59
CA HIS A 242 -11.19 -61.55 14.32
C HIS A 242 -10.84 -60.33 15.20
N TYR A 243 -9.66 -60.32 15.84
CA TYR A 243 -9.26 -59.22 16.72
C TYR A 243 -8.99 -57.93 15.94
N TYR A 244 -9.82 -56.92 16.18
CA TYR A 244 -9.74 -55.58 15.62
C TYR A 244 -10.33 -54.59 16.66
N PRO A 245 -9.50 -54.04 17.57
CA PRO A 245 -9.98 -53.27 18.71
C PRO A 245 -10.42 -51.85 18.33
N ASP A 246 -11.59 -51.44 18.79
CA ASP A 246 -12.18 -50.12 18.50
C ASP A 246 -11.30 -48.96 19.04
N ASP A 247 -10.63 -49.16 20.19
CA ASP A 247 -9.72 -48.17 20.81
C ASP A 247 -8.53 -47.77 19.90
N GLU A 248 -8.04 -48.69 19.05
CA GLU A 248 -6.95 -48.38 18.12
C GLU A 248 -7.43 -47.43 16.99
N ILE A 249 -8.70 -47.50 16.61
CA ILE A 249 -9.32 -46.62 15.61
C ILE A 249 -9.43 -45.20 16.17
N GLU A 250 -9.88 -45.06 17.42
CA GLU A 250 -10.00 -43.75 18.09
C GLU A 250 -8.64 -43.05 18.25
N ASP A 251 -7.59 -43.79 18.59
CA ASP A 251 -6.23 -43.23 18.75
C ASP A 251 -5.64 -42.80 17.39
N VAL A 252 -5.80 -43.62 16.34
CA VAL A 252 -5.33 -43.26 14.99
C VAL A 252 -6.09 -42.05 14.44
N PHE A 253 -7.41 -41.98 14.63
CA PHE A 253 -8.22 -40.83 14.25
C PHE A 253 -7.76 -39.56 14.97
N THR A 254 -7.63 -39.61 16.29
CA THR A 254 -7.24 -38.46 17.12
C THR A 254 -5.85 -37.95 16.74
N LYS A 255 -4.88 -38.84 16.50
CA LYS A 255 -3.53 -38.48 16.03
C LYS A 255 -3.57 -37.77 14.67
N LYS A 256 -4.27 -38.34 13.69
CA LYS A 256 -4.40 -37.73 12.34
C LYS A 256 -5.12 -36.39 12.39
N PHE A 257 -6.15 -36.26 13.22
CA PHE A 257 -6.86 -35.00 13.46
C PHE A 257 -5.91 -33.91 13.99
N LEU A 258 -5.17 -34.20 15.08
CA LEU A 258 -4.24 -33.24 15.68
C LEU A 258 -3.12 -32.81 14.71
N ILE A 259 -2.56 -33.76 13.97
CA ILE A 259 -1.54 -33.48 12.94
C ILE A 259 -2.12 -32.56 11.86
N GLY A 260 -3.32 -32.85 11.36
CA GLY A 260 -3.95 -32.04 10.33
C GLY A 260 -4.32 -30.64 10.81
N CYS A 261 -4.82 -30.47 12.04
CA CYS A 261 -5.01 -29.15 12.65
C CYS A 261 -3.68 -28.38 12.78
N GLY A 262 -2.61 -29.05 13.20
CA GLY A 262 -1.27 -28.46 13.28
C GLY A 262 -0.76 -27.97 11.91
N LEU A 263 -0.98 -28.76 10.85
CA LEU A 263 -0.63 -28.38 9.48
C LEU A 263 -1.41 -27.15 8.99
N ILE A 264 -2.72 -27.08 9.28
CA ILE A 264 -3.55 -25.91 8.94
C ILE A 264 -3.01 -24.66 9.63
N LEU A 265 -2.73 -24.74 10.94
CA LEU A 265 -2.18 -23.62 11.70
C LEU A 265 -0.81 -23.17 11.15
N LEU A 266 0.04 -24.12 10.77
CA LEU A 266 1.33 -23.84 10.17
C LEU A 266 1.18 -23.14 8.81
N ILE A 267 0.28 -23.60 7.95
CA ILE A 267 0.00 -22.97 6.63
C ILE A 267 -0.49 -21.53 6.83
N VAL A 268 -1.43 -21.31 7.74
CA VAL A 268 -1.95 -19.97 8.06
C VAL A 268 -0.82 -19.09 8.61
N PHE A 269 0.02 -19.61 9.50
CA PHE A 269 1.16 -18.88 10.06
C PHE A 269 2.17 -18.47 8.97
N VAL A 270 2.58 -19.40 8.12
CA VAL A 270 3.50 -19.14 7.00
C VAL A 270 2.90 -18.11 6.03
N TYR A 271 1.60 -18.23 5.74
CA TYR A 271 0.89 -17.25 4.92
C TYR A 271 0.94 -15.85 5.54
N LEU A 272 0.67 -15.71 6.84
CA LEU A 272 0.74 -14.43 7.54
C LEU A 272 2.15 -13.82 7.55
N VAL A 273 3.20 -14.64 7.67
CA VAL A 273 4.60 -14.18 7.58
C VAL A 273 4.92 -13.66 6.19
N ILE A 274 4.55 -14.41 5.14
CA ILE A 274 4.74 -13.98 3.74
C ILE A 274 3.98 -12.67 3.48
N LEU A 275 2.74 -12.60 3.96
CA LEU A 275 1.90 -11.41 3.86
C LEU A 275 2.56 -10.20 4.54
N SER A 276 3.07 -10.37 5.76
CA SER A 276 3.75 -9.31 6.53
C SER A 276 4.98 -8.78 5.79
N ILE A 277 5.84 -9.67 5.28
CA ILE A 277 7.02 -9.29 4.48
C ILE A 277 6.60 -8.54 3.22
N TRP A 278 5.53 -8.99 2.55
CA TRP A 278 5.00 -8.34 1.36
C TRP A 278 4.45 -6.95 1.67
N TYR A 279 3.64 -6.78 2.72
CA TYR A 279 3.12 -5.48 3.15
C TYR A 279 4.25 -4.53 3.55
N GLY A 280 5.23 -4.99 4.33
CA GLY A 280 6.38 -4.18 4.73
C GLY A 280 7.18 -3.68 3.53
N ASN A 281 7.38 -4.52 2.53
CA ASN A 281 8.07 -4.13 1.29
C ASN A 281 7.24 -3.24 0.38
N LYS A 282 5.93 -3.48 0.30
CA LYS A 282 5.02 -2.77 -0.60
C LYS A 282 4.65 -1.38 -0.08
N PHE A 283 4.42 -1.23 1.22
CA PHE A 283 3.96 0.02 1.85
C PHE A 283 5.06 0.71 2.65
N GLY A 284 5.83 -0.05 3.44
CA GLY A 284 6.86 0.53 4.32
C GLY A 284 7.97 1.24 3.56
N LYS A 285 8.49 0.63 2.48
CA LYS A 285 9.57 1.22 1.67
C LYS A 285 9.21 2.57 1.04
N PRO A 286 8.07 2.73 0.32
CA PRO A 286 7.64 4.03 -0.19
C PRO A 286 7.40 5.06 0.91
N LEU A 287 6.74 4.67 2.01
CA LEU A 287 6.46 5.60 3.11
C LEU A 287 7.75 6.14 3.74
N LEU A 288 8.71 5.26 4.04
CA LEU A 288 10.02 5.65 4.56
C LEU A 288 10.85 6.49 3.57
N HIS A 289 10.62 6.34 2.26
CA HIS A 289 11.24 7.18 1.24
C HIS A 289 10.61 8.58 1.23
N ALA A 290 9.28 8.68 1.25
CA ALA A 290 8.56 9.95 1.37
C ALA A 290 8.92 10.71 2.65
N MET A 291 8.98 10.02 3.80
CA MET A 291 9.40 10.63 5.08
C MET A 291 10.83 11.16 5.03
N ARG A 292 11.76 10.42 4.40
CA ARG A 292 13.14 10.90 4.20
C ARG A 292 13.19 12.11 3.29
N TRP A 293 12.34 12.16 2.27
CA TRP A 293 12.26 13.30 1.36
C TRP A 293 11.74 14.54 2.09
N LEU A 294 10.68 14.38 2.90
CA LEU A 294 10.18 15.45 3.76
C LEU A 294 11.25 15.93 4.75
N LYS A 295 12.03 15.02 5.34
CA LYS A 295 13.16 15.39 6.21
C LYS A 295 14.24 16.17 5.47
N ASN A 296 14.55 15.81 4.22
CA ASN A 296 15.47 16.58 3.38
C ASN A 296 14.94 17.99 3.11
N ILE A 297 13.67 18.11 2.71
CA ILE A 297 13.00 19.39 2.44
C ILE A 297 13.02 20.27 3.70
N ALA A 298 12.69 19.71 4.87
CA ALA A 298 12.73 20.41 6.14
C ALA A 298 14.14 20.90 6.52
N GLY A 299 15.19 20.21 6.05
CA GLY A 299 16.59 20.60 6.21
C GLY A 299 17.13 21.48 5.07
N GLY A 300 16.28 22.05 4.21
CA GLY A 300 16.67 22.91 3.09
C GLY A 300 17.26 22.17 1.88
N LYS A 301 17.22 20.83 1.87
CA LYS A 301 17.66 20.00 0.74
C LYS A 301 16.47 19.60 -0.10
N TYR A 302 16.26 20.25 -1.24
CA TYR A 302 15.09 20.05 -2.10
C TYR A 302 15.23 18.87 -3.10
N GLU A 303 16.11 17.90 -2.82
CA GLU A 303 16.38 16.78 -3.72
C GLU A 303 15.76 15.48 -3.24
N GLU A 304 15.33 14.63 -4.18
CA GLU A 304 14.80 13.31 -3.88
C GLU A 304 15.89 12.44 -3.20
N PRO A 305 15.59 11.79 -2.06
CA PRO A 305 16.57 10.97 -1.36
C PRO A 305 16.98 9.73 -2.18
N ILE A 306 18.28 9.61 -2.41
CA ILE A 306 18.91 8.45 -3.05
C ILE A 306 19.22 7.34 -2.04
N SER A 307 19.44 6.12 -2.55
CA SER A 307 19.94 4.99 -1.76
C SER A 307 21.35 5.27 -1.23
N LYS A 308 21.76 4.58 -0.16
CA LYS A 308 23.17 4.59 0.34
C LYS A 308 24.21 4.31 -0.76
N LYS A 309 23.82 3.59 -1.84
CA LYS A 309 24.66 3.28 -3.00
C LYS A 309 24.54 4.30 -4.15
N GLY A 310 23.98 5.48 -3.91
CA GLY A 310 23.80 6.54 -4.91
C GLY A 310 22.73 6.27 -5.98
N LYS A 311 21.90 5.24 -5.81
CA LYS A 311 20.91 4.81 -6.83
C LYS A 311 19.51 5.35 -6.52
N PRO A 312 18.70 5.69 -7.55
CA PRO A 312 17.31 6.09 -7.36
C PRO A 312 16.51 4.96 -6.71
N VAL A 313 15.77 5.30 -5.65
CA VAL A 313 15.01 4.32 -4.87
C VAL A 313 13.72 3.94 -5.59
N ARG A 314 13.05 4.91 -6.23
CA ARG A 314 11.77 4.77 -6.94
C ARG A 314 11.86 3.94 -8.22
N PHE A 315 12.98 4.04 -8.93
CA PHE A 315 13.15 3.45 -10.26
C PHE A 315 13.98 2.16 -10.27
N ARG A 316 13.68 1.26 -11.21
CA ARG A 316 14.54 0.12 -11.58
C ARG A 316 15.70 0.59 -12.45
N ARG A 317 16.73 -0.26 -12.65
CA ARG A 317 17.83 0.03 -13.60
C ARG A 317 17.32 0.31 -15.03
N SER A 318 16.19 -0.26 -15.40
CA SER A 318 15.54 -0.05 -16.71
C SER A 318 14.75 1.27 -16.82
N GLY A 319 14.84 2.18 -15.85
CA GLY A 319 14.05 3.43 -15.80
C GLY A 319 12.57 3.26 -15.42
N LYS A 320 12.05 2.02 -15.38
CA LYS A 320 10.66 1.76 -14.98
C LYS A 320 10.47 1.93 -13.47
N GLU A 321 9.37 2.57 -13.07
CA GLU A 321 8.99 2.71 -11.67
C GLU A 321 8.77 1.33 -11.02
N LYS A 322 9.29 1.16 -9.81
CA LYS A 322 9.07 -0.07 -9.04
C LYS A 322 7.60 -0.18 -8.66
N TRP A 323 7.07 -1.39 -8.80
CA TRP A 323 5.66 -1.66 -8.52
C TRP A 323 5.21 -1.23 -7.11
N SER A 324 6.08 -1.32 -6.09
CA SER A 324 5.80 -0.85 -4.73
C SER A 324 5.51 0.67 -4.65
N PHE A 325 6.06 1.48 -5.55
CA PHE A 325 5.86 2.93 -5.56
C PHE A 325 4.64 3.38 -6.37
N ARG A 326 4.06 2.51 -7.21
CA ARG A 326 2.94 2.87 -8.11
C ARG A 326 1.69 3.35 -7.36
N LEU A 327 1.40 2.80 -6.19
CA LEU A 327 0.27 3.24 -5.33
C LEU A 327 0.51 4.64 -4.75
N PHE A 328 1.78 5.00 -4.55
CA PHE A 328 2.21 6.28 -3.98
C PHE A 328 2.65 7.28 -5.05
N ARG A 329 2.45 6.99 -6.34
CA ARG A 329 2.94 7.81 -7.45
C ARG A 329 2.50 9.25 -7.34
N ASP A 330 1.23 9.45 -6.99
CA ASP A 330 0.65 10.79 -6.85
C ASP A 330 1.25 11.52 -5.64
N VAL A 331 1.47 10.83 -4.51
CA VAL A 331 2.18 11.39 -3.33
C VAL A 331 3.61 11.80 -3.70
N THR A 332 4.35 10.93 -4.40
CA THR A 332 5.71 11.25 -4.85
C THR A 332 5.72 12.39 -5.85
N SER A 333 4.71 12.50 -6.72
CA SER A 333 4.58 13.62 -7.66
C SER A 333 4.27 14.94 -6.95
N SER A 334 3.43 14.92 -5.91
CA SER A 334 3.18 16.09 -5.07
C SER A 334 4.43 16.54 -4.32
N LEU A 335 5.22 15.59 -3.79
CA LEU A 335 6.52 15.90 -3.16
C LEU A 335 7.53 16.47 -4.16
N GLU A 336 7.55 15.94 -5.39
CA GLU A 336 8.38 16.45 -6.47
C GLU A 336 8.04 17.90 -6.79
N HIS A 337 6.75 18.18 -7.04
CA HIS A 337 6.27 19.52 -7.30
C HIS A 337 6.54 20.49 -6.14
N LEU A 338 6.32 20.05 -4.89
CA LEU A 338 6.63 20.83 -3.70
C LEU A 338 8.13 21.16 -3.62
N SER A 339 9.00 20.17 -3.86
CA SER A 339 10.46 20.36 -3.81
C SER A 339 10.95 21.37 -4.84
N ILE A 340 10.44 21.29 -6.08
CA ILE A 340 10.75 22.23 -7.16
C ILE A 340 10.26 23.64 -6.80
N THR A 341 9.02 23.76 -6.28
CA THR A 341 8.42 25.03 -5.90
C THR A 341 9.22 25.71 -4.79
N LEU A 342 9.60 24.96 -3.75
CA LEU A 342 10.39 25.48 -2.64
C LEU A 342 11.79 25.90 -3.09
N LYS A 343 12.47 25.08 -3.91
CA LYS A 343 13.78 25.43 -4.48
C LYS A 343 13.74 26.72 -5.28
N LYS A 344 12.70 26.90 -6.11
CA LYS A 344 12.50 28.14 -6.88
C LYS A 344 12.27 29.34 -5.96
N ASN A 345 11.42 29.18 -4.94
CA ASN A 345 11.14 30.24 -3.98
C ASN A 345 12.37 30.64 -3.17
N ASP A 346 13.20 29.68 -2.78
CA ASP A 346 14.44 29.92 -2.04
C ASP A 346 15.46 30.69 -2.88
N ALA A 347 15.67 30.27 -4.13
CA ALA A 347 16.52 31.00 -5.07
C ALA A 347 16.01 32.43 -5.32
N MET A 348 14.71 32.60 -5.49
CA MET A 348 14.10 33.93 -5.67
C MET A 348 14.26 34.81 -4.43
N ARG A 349 14.16 34.24 -3.23
CA ARG A 349 14.42 34.96 -1.97
C ARG A 349 15.86 35.42 -1.87
N GLN A 350 16.82 34.56 -2.23
CA GLN A 350 18.25 34.91 -2.21
C GLN A 350 18.55 36.05 -3.18
N VAL A 351 18.06 35.97 -4.42
CA VAL A 351 18.21 37.06 -5.41
C VAL A 351 17.60 38.36 -4.89
N LEU A 352 16.38 38.31 -4.35
CA LEU A 352 15.71 39.50 -3.81
C LEU A 352 16.47 40.11 -2.62
N GLN A 353 17.05 39.27 -1.75
CA GLN A 353 17.87 39.73 -0.64
C GLN A 353 19.16 40.38 -1.14
N GLN A 354 19.86 39.76 -2.08
CA GLN A 354 21.08 40.32 -2.68
C GLN A 354 20.79 41.67 -3.35
N THR A 355 19.77 41.76 -4.20
CA THR A 355 19.37 43.02 -4.85
C THR A 355 18.99 44.09 -3.82
N ARG A 356 18.37 43.71 -2.69
CA ARG A 356 18.06 44.65 -1.60
C ARG A 356 19.32 45.17 -0.91
N GLU A 357 20.30 44.30 -0.66
CA GLU A 357 21.58 44.67 -0.01
C GLU A 357 22.42 45.58 -0.93
N GLU A 358 22.54 45.22 -2.21
CA GLU A 358 23.18 46.04 -3.24
C GLU A 358 22.53 47.43 -3.32
N TRP A 359 21.19 47.45 -3.26
CA TRP A 359 20.43 48.68 -3.30
C TRP A 359 20.66 49.60 -2.10
N ILE A 360 20.60 49.07 -0.87
CA ILE A 360 20.84 49.85 0.35
C ILE A 360 22.27 50.41 0.33
N THR A 361 23.23 49.62 -0.15
CA THR A 361 24.64 50.02 -0.25
C THR A 361 24.81 51.18 -1.23
N GLY A 362 24.23 51.08 -2.44
CA GLY A 362 24.28 52.15 -3.44
C GLY A 362 23.65 53.45 -2.95
N LEU A 363 22.47 53.37 -2.32
CA LEU A 363 21.80 54.55 -1.78
C LEU A 363 22.61 55.24 -0.67
N THR A 364 23.26 54.45 0.20
CA THR A 364 24.11 54.98 1.27
C THR A 364 25.30 55.74 0.70
N HIS A 365 25.92 55.22 -0.37
CA HIS A 365 27.05 55.87 -1.03
C HIS A 365 26.65 57.22 -1.66
N ASP A 366 25.53 57.25 -2.38
CA ASP A 366 25.05 58.44 -3.09
C ASP A 366 24.57 59.55 -2.15
N LEU A 367 24.14 59.22 -0.93
CA LEU A 367 23.85 60.20 0.11
C LEU A 367 25.11 60.68 0.85
N LYS A 368 26.11 59.81 1.06
CA LYS A 368 27.34 60.15 1.81
C LYS A 368 28.20 61.18 1.07
N THR A 369 28.28 61.09 -0.25
CA THR A 369 29.10 61.99 -1.09
C THR A 369 28.71 63.47 -0.96
N PRO A 370 27.43 63.87 -1.20
CA PRO A 370 27.00 65.26 -1.02
C PRO A 370 27.07 65.70 0.45
N LEU A 371 26.74 64.83 1.40
CA LEU A 371 26.83 65.14 2.82
C LEU A 371 28.27 65.47 3.26
N SER A 372 29.26 64.72 2.76
CA SER A 372 30.68 64.96 3.04
C SER A 372 31.14 66.31 2.47
N SER A 373 30.62 66.71 1.32
CA SER A 373 30.90 68.02 0.72
C SER A 373 30.31 69.15 1.58
N ILE A 374 29.04 69.03 1.98
CA ILE A 374 28.37 70.01 2.86
C ILE A 374 29.14 70.15 4.18
N TYR A 375 29.48 69.02 4.80
CA TYR A 375 30.24 68.99 6.04
C TYR A 375 31.64 69.61 5.88
N GLY A 376 32.35 69.30 4.80
CA GLY A 376 33.68 69.84 4.52
C GLY A 376 33.69 71.35 4.37
N TYR A 377 32.78 71.91 3.58
CA TYR A 377 32.66 73.37 3.45
C TYR A 377 32.21 74.03 4.77
N ALA A 378 31.39 73.36 5.59
CA ALA A 378 30.95 73.89 6.87
C ALA A 378 32.12 73.98 7.85
N LEU A 379 32.97 72.94 7.87
CA LEU A 379 34.20 72.92 8.66
C LEU A 379 35.21 74.00 8.21
N LEU A 380 35.32 74.24 6.90
CA LEU A 380 36.17 75.32 6.37
C LEU A 380 35.68 76.71 6.78
N LEU A 381 34.36 76.93 6.79
CA LEU A 381 33.74 78.18 7.23
C LEU A 381 33.84 78.39 8.75
N GLU A 382 33.85 77.32 9.55
CA GLU A 382 34.01 77.37 11.01
C GLU A 382 35.47 77.64 11.43
N SER A 383 36.44 77.29 10.58
CA SER A 383 37.86 77.44 10.89
C SER A 383 38.31 78.91 10.89
N ASN A 384 38.84 79.38 12.03
CA ASN A 384 39.45 80.71 12.17
C ASN A 384 40.85 80.83 11.52
N GLN A 385 41.35 79.78 10.85
CA GLN A 385 42.69 79.79 10.24
C GLN A 385 42.72 80.43 8.85
N TYR A 386 41.55 80.68 8.25
CA TYR A 386 41.43 81.20 6.88
C TYR A 386 40.57 82.47 6.86
N ASN A 387 41.00 83.47 6.09
CA ASN A 387 40.21 84.66 5.82
C ASN A 387 39.53 84.51 4.46
N TRP A 388 38.22 84.24 4.48
CA TRP A 388 37.41 84.07 3.29
C TRP A 388 36.84 85.41 2.81
N THR A 389 36.80 85.62 1.50
CA THR A 389 36.08 86.77 0.93
C THR A 389 34.57 86.51 0.91
N ASP A 390 33.75 87.57 0.80
CA ASP A 390 32.30 87.43 0.62
C ASP A 390 31.94 86.54 -0.58
N ARG A 391 32.77 86.57 -1.63
CA ARG A 391 32.61 85.72 -2.83
C ARG A 391 32.87 84.24 -2.51
N ASP A 392 33.88 83.93 -1.70
CA ASP A 392 34.19 82.55 -1.29
C ASP A 392 33.07 81.98 -0.43
N ILE A 393 32.54 82.77 0.52
CA ILE A 393 31.42 82.37 1.37
C ILE A 393 30.16 82.12 0.52
N GLN A 394 29.86 83.00 -0.44
CA GLN A 394 28.75 82.78 -1.37
C GLN A 394 28.95 81.52 -2.23
N GLN A 395 30.18 81.25 -2.68
CA GLN A 395 30.50 80.05 -3.44
C GLN A 395 30.32 78.78 -2.60
N PHE A 396 30.82 78.75 -1.36
CA PHE A 396 30.63 77.62 -0.44
C PHE A 396 29.14 77.39 -0.14
N GLY A 397 28.40 78.46 0.18
CA GLY A 397 26.96 78.37 0.39
C GLY A 397 26.21 77.88 -0.84
N SER A 398 26.63 78.30 -2.04
CA SER A 398 26.08 77.81 -3.31
C SER A 398 26.29 76.31 -3.49
N VAL A 399 27.52 75.83 -3.26
CA VAL A 399 27.84 74.40 -3.39
C VAL A 399 27.09 73.58 -2.34
N MET A 400 27.01 74.03 -1.08
CA MET A 400 26.22 73.35 -0.05
C MET A 400 24.75 73.25 -0.43
N LYS A 401 24.16 74.35 -0.93
CA LYS A 401 22.77 74.39 -1.39
C LYS A 401 22.54 73.40 -2.53
N GLU A 402 23.43 73.39 -3.53
CA GLU A 402 23.37 72.44 -4.65
C GLU A 402 23.39 70.99 -4.15
N LYS A 403 24.32 70.64 -3.24
CA LYS A 403 24.43 69.28 -2.68
C LYS A 403 23.21 68.90 -1.83
N SER A 404 22.64 69.84 -1.08
CA SER A 404 21.41 69.61 -0.32
C SER A 404 20.22 69.37 -1.23
N GLN A 405 20.07 70.16 -2.31
CA GLN A 405 19.00 69.98 -3.30
C GLN A 405 19.12 68.65 -4.03
N TYR A 406 20.35 68.22 -4.33
CA TYR A 406 20.62 66.90 -4.89
C TYR A 406 20.16 65.78 -3.95
N MET A 407 20.46 65.87 -2.64
CA MET A 407 19.98 64.90 -1.65
C MET A 407 18.45 64.86 -1.55
N THR A 408 17.78 66.02 -1.56
CA THR A 408 16.30 66.08 -1.57
C THR A 408 15.74 65.36 -2.80
N THR A 409 16.31 65.62 -3.98
CA THR A 409 15.88 64.97 -5.23
C THR A 409 16.03 63.45 -5.16
N LEU A 410 17.12 62.94 -4.58
CA LEU A 410 17.34 61.51 -4.35
C LEU A 410 16.27 60.89 -3.43
N ILE A 411 15.91 61.59 -2.35
CA ILE A 411 14.89 61.13 -1.41
C ILE A 411 13.50 61.13 -2.06
N ASP A 412 13.18 62.16 -2.83
CA ASP A 412 11.91 62.25 -3.55
C ASP A 412 11.79 61.16 -4.61
N ASP A 413 12.86 60.92 -5.38
CA ASP A 413 12.96 59.83 -6.36
C ASP A 413 12.76 58.45 -5.71
N LEU A 414 13.32 58.24 -4.52
CA LEU A 414 13.13 57.03 -3.71
C LEU A 414 11.67 56.87 -3.25
N SER A 415 11.10 57.94 -2.69
CA SER A 415 9.72 57.97 -2.20
C SER A 415 8.73 57.66 -3.32
N LEU A 416 8.89 58.33 -4.47
CA LEU A 416 8.09 58.11 -5.66
C LEU A 416 8.18 56.66 -6.15
N THR A 417 9.38 56.09 -6.19
CA THR A 417 9.61 54.69 -6.57
C THR A 417 8.85 53.70 -5.67
N TYR A 418 8.82 53.93 -4.36
CA TYR A 418 8.05 53.12 -3.43
C TYR A 418 6.54 53.30 -3.59
N GLN A 419 6.08 54.54 -3.79
CA GLN A 419 4.67 54.87 -3.95
C GLN A 419 4.08 54.26 -5.23
N LEU A 420 4.82 54.29 -6.35
CA LEU A 420 4.42 53.67 -7.62
C LEU A 420 4.36 52.14 -7.51
N LYS A 421 5.29 51.50 -6.78
CA LYS A 421 5.29 50.04 -6.59
C LYS A 421 4.07 49.54 -5.81
N ASN A 422 3.58 50.33 -4.86
CA ASN A 422 2.49 49.95 -3.97
C ASN A 422 1.11 50.47 -4.43
N ASN A 423 1.00 51.01 -5.66
CA ASN A 423 -0.21 51.66 -6.19
C ASN A 423 -0.86 52.64 -5.19
N SER A 424 -0.05 53.33 -4.37
CA SER A 424 -0.53 54.00 -3.15
C SER A 424 -0.94 55.47 -3.35
N LEU A 425 -1.01 55.95 -4.60
CA LEU A 425 -1.40 57.33 -4.89
C LEU A 425 -2.62 57.39 -5.82
N PRO A 426 -3.66 58.17 -5.48
CA PRO A 426 -4.62 58.62 -6.46
C PRO A 426 -3.95 59.68 -7.34
N ALA A 427 -3.37 59.27 -8.47
CA ALA A 427 -2.87 60.20 -9.47
C ALA A 427 -4.05 61.02 -10.02
N GLN A 428 -4.06 62.33 -9.74
CA GLN A 428 -5.07 63.24 -10.26
C GLN A 428 -4.77 63.53 -11.72
N HIS A 429 -5.32 62.71 -12.60
CA HIS A 429 -5.19 62.92 -14.03
C HIS A 429 -6.13 64.03 -14.49
N VAL A 430 -5.59 65.05 -15.12
CA VAL A 430 -6.34 66.15 -15.73
C VAL A 430 -6.19 66.05 -17.24
N ASN A 431 -7.24 66.39 -17.99
CA ASN A 431 -7.18 66.44 -19.44
C ASN A 431 -6.40 67.69 -19.89
N VAL A 432 -5.29 67.50 -20.60
CA VAL A 432 -4.36 68.56 -20.99
C VAL A 432 -4.07 68.48 -22.50
N GLU A 433 -3.88 69.65 -23.13
CA GLU A 433 -3.38 69.72 -24.51
C GLU A 433 -1.84 69.57 -24.53
N ILE A 434 -1.36 68.47 -25.12
CA ILE A 434 0.03 68.03 -24.99
C ILE A 434 1.02 68.94 -25.72
N ASN A 435 0.67 69.55 -26.86
CA ASN A 435 1.59 70.47 -27.54
C ASN A 435 1.90 71.68 -26.65
N GLN A 436 0.87 72.28 -26.04
CA GLN A 436 0.99 73.40 -25.11
C GLN A 436 1.75 73.02 -23.85
N PHE A 437 1.48 71.83 -23.29
CA PHE A 437 2.16 71.34 -22.10
C PHE A 437 3.66 71.13 -22.35
N VAL A 438 4.03 70.40 -23.41
CA VAL A 438 5.44 70.17 -23.75
C VAL A 438 6.15 71.49 -24.03
N GLN A 439 5.52 72.41 -24.78
CA GLN A 439 6.08 73.74 -25.03
C GLN A 439 6.35 74.52 -23.73
N LYS A 440 5.41 74.49 -22.78
CA LYS A 440 5.57 75.13 -21.46
C LYS A 440 6.75 74.54 -20.69
N VAL A 441 6.88 73.21 -20.65
CA VAL A 441 7.99 72.53 -19.97
C VAL A 441 9.33 72.87 -20.63
N LEU A 442 9.39 72.92 -21.96
CA LEU A 442 10.62 73.29 -22.70
C LEU A 442 11.04 74.74 -22.42
N LEU A 443 10.09 75.68 -22.40
CA LEU A 443 10.38 77.07 -22.05
C LEU A 443 10.88 77.21 -20.61
N GLN A 444 10.34 76.45 -19.66
CA GLN A 444 10.84 76.42 -18.29
C GLN A 444 12.26 75.84 -18.22
N PHE A 445 12.54 74.79 -18.99
CA PHE A 445 13.85 74.14 -19.05
C PHE A 445 14.94 75.06 -19.61
N ILE A 446 14.65 75.75 -20.73
CA ILE A 446 15.60 76.65 -21.41
C ILE A 446 15.91 77.90 -20.57
N ASN A 447 14.93 78.41 -19.81
CA ASN A 447 15.13 79.59 -18.97
C ASN A 447 15.94 79.32 -17.68
N ASN A 448 16.42 78.09 -17.48
CA ASN A 448 17.26 77.76 -16.33
C ASN A 448 18.69 78.32 -16.53
N PRO A 449 19.21 79.20 -15.65
CA PRO A 449 20.51 79.84 -15.81
C PRO A 449 21.70 78.89 -15.94
N THR A 450 21.59 77.65 -15.47
CA THR A 450 22.65 76.63 -15.55
C THR A 450 22.72 75.90 -16.90
N LEU A 451 21.78 76.15 -17.82
CA LEU A 451 21.64 75.45 -19.11
C LEU A 451 21.78 76.38 -20.32
N GLN A 452 22.46 77.52 -20.15
CA GLN A 452 22.67 78.51 -21.22
C GLN A 452 23.44 77.88 -22.41
N ASN A 453 23.05 78.25 -23.64
CA ASN A 453 23.66 77.89 -24.93
C ASN A 453 23.35 76.51 -25.54
N GLN A 454 22.14 75.98 -25.39
CA GLN A 454 21.78 74.67 -25.99
C GLN A 454 20.75 74.79 -27.12
N ASN A 455 20.98 74.05 -28.20
CA ASN A 455 20.11 74.00 -29.37
C ASN A 455 19.00 72.96 -29.17
N ILE A 456 17.88 73.41 -28.59
CA ILE A 456 16.67 72.57 -28.43
C ILE A 456 15.63 73.00 -29.46
N GLU A 457 15.27 72.08 -30.36
CA GLU A 457 14.21 72.29 -31.36
C GLU A 457 12.93 71.58 -30.93
N PHE A 458 11.80 72.28 -30.99
CA PHE A 458 10.48 71.70 -30.73
C PHE A 458 9.66 71.60 -32.01
N VAL A 459 9.27 70.38 -32.36
CA VAL A 459 8.39 70.08 -33.50
C VAL A 459 7.04 69.61 -32.96
N PRO A 460 6.03 70.49 -32.85
CA PRO A 460 4.70 70.10 -32.37
C PRO A 460 3.98 69.20 -33.37
N SER A 461 2.98 68.46 -32.88
CA SER A 461 2.07 67.71 -33.75
C SER A 461 1.19 68.69 -34.54
N SER A 462 0.89 68.35 -35.79
CA SER A 462 -0.04 69.13 -36.62
C SER A 462 -1.47 69.14 -36.06
N ASN A 463 -1.84 68.12 -35.27
CA ASN A 463 -3.14 67.98 -34.63
C ASN A 463 -3.06 68.28 -33.13
N LYS A 464 -4.16 68.79 -32.56
CA LYS A 464 -4.32 68.97 -31.11
C LYS A 464 -4.40 67.60 -30.43
N ILE A 465 -3.54 67.37 -29.44
CA ILE A 465 -3.48 66.11 -28.69
C ILE A 465 -4.05 66.38 -27.30
N GLN A 466 -5.21 65.80 -26.99
CA GLN A 466 -5.81 65.85 -25.65
C GLN A 466 -5.52 64.53 -24.92
N TYR A 467 -4.92 64.61 -23.73
CA TYR A 467 -4.61 63.42 -22.95
C TYR A 467 -4.75 63.65 -21.45
N PHE A 468 -5.16 62.61 -20.73
CA PHE A 468 -5.25 62.62 -19.28
C PHE A 468 -3.86 62.34 -18.68
N ILE A 469 -3.27 63.34 -18.04
CA ILE A 469 -1.95 63.24 -17.40
C ILE A 469 -1.98 63.73 -15.96
N GLU A 470 -1.10 63.20 -15.12
CA GLU A 470 -0.67 63.90 -13.90
C GLU A 470 0.49 64.84 -14.31
N GLU A 471 0.24 66.14 -14.23
CA GLU A 471 1.14 67.15 -14.81
C GLU A 471 2.57 67.08 -14.24
N LYS A 472 2.74 66.86 -12.93
CA LYS A 472 4.08 66.85 -12.32
C LYS A 472 4.89 65.64 -12.78
N TRP A 473 4.26 64.48 -12.87
CA TRP A 473 4.86 63.24 -13.33
C TRP A 473 5.22 63.32 -14.81
N PHE A 474 4.33 63.87 -15.64
CA PHE A 474 4.59 64.02 -17.06
C PHE A 474 5.68 65.07 -17.34
N GLN A 475 5.71 66.16 -16.56
CA GLN A 475 6.82 67.11 -16.57
C GLN A 475 8.13 66.42 -16.21
N ARG A 476 8.15 65.60 -15.14
CA ARG A 476 9.34 64.85 -14.71
C ARG A 476 9.87 63.89 -15.77
N ILE A 477 8.98 63.24 -16.53
CA ILE A 477 9.36 62.40 -17.69
C ILE A 477 10.18 63.23 -18.68
N ILE A 478 9.65 64.37 -19.10
CA ILE A 478 10.27 65.23 -20.11
C ILE A 478 11.60 65.79 -19.59
N GLU A 479 11.62 66.33 -18.37
CA GLU A 479 12.83 66.88 -17.75
C GLU A 479 13.94 65.84 -17.62
N ASN A 480 13.64 64.63 -17.16
CA ASN A 480 14.65 63.57 -17.03
C ASN A 480 15.27 63.20 -18.38
N LEU A 481 14.46 63.15 -19.44
CA LEU A 481 14.94 62.82 -20.78
C LEU A 481 15.78 63.97 -21.38
N LEU A 482 15.34 65.22 -21.21
CA LEU A 482 16.09 66.41 -21.63
C LEU A 482 17.42 66.51 -20.89
N VAL A 483 17.42 66.38 -19.56
CA VAL A 483 18.64 66.41 -18.74
C VAL A 483 19.64 65.37 -19.21
N ASN A 484 19.18 64.17 -19.60
CA ASN A 484 20.07 63.12 -20.11
C ASN A 484 20.63 63.45 -21.50
N ALA A 485 19.77 63.90 -22.43
CA ALA A 485 20.18 64.31 -23.77
C ALA A 485 21.22 65.44 -23.73
N VAL A 486 21.13 66.29 -22.71
CA VAL A 486 22.02 67.42 -22.49
C VAL A 486 23.31 67.03 -21.77
N LYS A 487 23.22 66.38 -20.60
CA LYS A 487 24.40 66.13 -19.74
C LYS A 487 25.41 65.16 -20.36
N HIS A 488 24.96 64.28 -21.25
CA HIS A 488 25.83 63.25 -21.81
C HIS A 488 26.45 63.66 -23.16
N ASN A 489 26.12 64.84 -23.66
CA ASN A 489 26.54 65.35 -24.96
C ASN A 489 27.25 66.70 -24.82
N ASN A 490 27.89 67.14 -25.90
CA ASN A 490 28.62 68.41 -25.92
C ASN A 490 27.66 69.59 -26.17
N GLU A 491 28.09 70.82 -25.88
CA GLU A 491 27.26 72.03 -26.04
C GLU A 491 26.81 72.29 -27.49
N THR A 492 27.45 71.67 -28.49
CA THR A 492 27.09 71.79 -29.91
C THR A 492 25.99 70.81 -30.36
N THR A 493 25.58 69.88 -29.50
CA THR A 493 24.59 68.85 -29.82
C THR A 493 23.18 69.45 -29.94
N THR A 494 22.45 69.06 -30.97
CA THR A 494 21.07 69.46 -31.20
C THR A 494 20.12 68.44 -30.60
N VAL A 495 19.20 68.90 -29.74
CA VAL A 495 18.16 68.06 -29.14
C VAL A 495 16.82 68.39 -29.78
N ILE A 496 16.20 67.42 -30.45
CA ILE A 496 14.91 67.56 -31.14
C ILE A 496 13.82 66.88 -30.30
N VAL A 497 12.84 67.67 -29.86
CA VAL A 497 11.63 67.18 -29.20
C VAL A 497 10.49 67.21 -30.20
N LYS A 498 9.96 66.05 -30.54
CA LYS A 498 8.93 65.91 -31.57
C LYS A 498 7.69 65.21 -31.03
N LEU A 499 6.53 65.77 -31.35
CA LEU A 499 5.22 65.16 -31.13
C LEU A 499 4.63 64.72 -32.46
N SER A 500 4.11 63.50 -32.50
CA SER A 500 3.32 63.00 -33.63
C SER A 500 2.10 62.25 -33.13
N GLN A 501 1.04 62.21 -33.95
CA GLN A 501 -0.20 61.53 -33.62
C GLN A 501 -0.59 60.58 -34.74
N ASN A 502 -1.05 59.39 -34.38
CA ASN A 502 -1.77 58.48 -35.27
C ASN A 502 -3.21 58.27 -34.74
N ALA A 503 -3.99 57.40 -35.40
CA ALA A 503 -5.40 57.19 -35.03
C ALA A 503 -5.59 56.70 -33.59
N ASN A 504 -4.64 55.94 -33.03
CA ASN A 504 -4.81 55.19 -31.79
C ASN A 504 -3.89 55.66 -30.65
N SER A 505 -2.93 56.55 -30.92
CA SER A 505 -1.91 56.96 -29.97
C SER A 505 -1.24 58.27 -30.39
N PHE A 506 -0.56 58.92 -29.45
CA PHE A 506 0.45 59.91 -29.77
C PHE A 506 1.83 59.43 -29.36
N THR A 507 2.85 59.94 -30.03
CA THR A 507 4.26 59.66 -29.78
C THR A 507 4.97 60.94 -29.39
N LEU A 508 5.73 60.90 -28.30
CA LEU A 508 6.68 61.91 -27.90
C LEU A 508 8.09 61.32 -28.06
N SER A 509 8.89 61.89 -28.96
CA SER A 509 10.27 61.49 -29.16
C SER A 509 11.23 62.61 -28.79
N ILE A 510 12.29 62.27 -28.06
CA ILE A 510 13.41 63.17 -27.77
C ILE A 510 14.65 62.55 -28.41
N SER A 511 15.20 63.24 -29.40
CA SER A 511 16.37 62.81 -30.18
C SER A 511 17.54 63.76 -29.95
N ASP A 512 18.74 63.22 -29.78
CA ASP A 512 19.99 63.96 -29.83
C ASP A 512 20.91 63.42 -30.94
N ASP A 513 21.75 64.26 -31.51
CA ASP A 513 22.79 63.90 -32.50
C ASP A 513 24.17 63.64 -31.86
N GLY A 514 24.15 63.22 -30.60
CA GLY A 514 25.33 63.08 -29.77
C GLY A 514 26.09 61.76 -29.90
N LYS A 515 26.78 61.36 -28.82
CA LYS A 515 27.72 60.23 -28.84
C LYS A 515 27.07 58.84 -28.99
N GLY A 516 25.77 58.74 -28.74
CA GLY A 516 25.04 57.47 -28.72
C GLY A 516 25.51 56.48 -27.64
N MET A 517 24.99 55.26 -27.68
CA MET A 517 25.32 54.19 -26.71
C MET A 517 25.54 52.83 -27.37
N ASP A 518 26.29 51.96 -26.70
CA ASP A 518 26.50 50.57 -27.12
C ASP A 518 25.28 49.69 -26.81
N GLU A 519 25.24 48.49 -27.39
CA GLU A 519 24.08 47.59 -27.26
C GLU A 519 23.84 47.17 -25.79
N LYS A 520 24.92 46.94 -25.04
CA LYS A 520 24.83 46.58 -23.62
C LYS A 520 24.20 47.70 -22.78
N THR A 521 24.56 48.95 -23.03
CA THR A 521 23.98 50.11 -22.36
C THR A 521 22.53 50.31 -22.76
N LYS A 522 22.18 50.07 -24.03
CA LYS A 522 20.81 50.15 -24.53
C LYS A 522 19.88 49.17 -23.82
N GLU A 523 20.31 47.91 -23.64
CA GLU A 523 19.53 46.88 -22.95
C GLU A 523 19.28 47.19 -21.47
N LEU A 524 20.27 47.80 -20.80
CA LEU A 524 20.24 48.08 -19.37
C LEU A 524 19.82 49.52 -19.03
N LEU A 525 19.53 50.35 -20.04
CA LEU A 525 19.32 51.80 -19.91
C LEU A 525 18.24 52.18 -18.89
N PHE A 526 17.18 51.37 -18.80
CA PHE A 526 16.06 51.61 -17.90
C PHE A 526 16.13 50.82 -16.59
N GLU A 527 17.20 50.05 -16.39
CA GLU A 527 17.46 49.37 -15.12
C GLU A 527 17.92 50.37 -14.07
N ARG A 528 17.48 50.17 -12.83
CA ARG A 528 17.80 51.09 -11.73
C ARG A 528 19.30 51.04 -11.46
N TYR A 529 19.90 52.21 -11.23
CA TYR A 529 21.32 52.36 -10.86
C TYR A 529 22.32 51.90 -11.92
N TYR A 530 21.86 51.57 -13.13
CA TYR A 530 22.75 51.32 -14.25
C TYR A 530 23.40 52.64 -14.70
N ARG A 531 24.73 52.65 -14.79
CA ARG A 531 25.55 53.76 -15.28
C ARG A 531 26.45 53.21 -16.37
N GLY A 532 26.31 53.70 -17.60
CA GLY A 532 27.04 53.19 -18.78
C GLY A 532 28.54 53.51 -18.82
N THR A 533 29.12 54.11 -17.77
CA THR A 533 30.52 54.53 -17.70
C THR A 533 31.19 54.11 -16.39
N ASN A 534 32.49 53.81 -16.44
CA ASN A 534 33.29 53.48 -15.25
C ASN A 534 33.20 54.58 -14.18
N THR A 535 32.99 54.14 -12.95
CA THR A 535 32.54 54.87 -11.75
C THR A 535 33.48 55.94 -11.19
N GLU A 536 34.59 56.27 -11.84
CA GLU A 536 35.61 57.17 -11.28
C GLU A 536 35.59 58.59 -11.86
N GLU A 537 35.00 58.79 -13.04
CA GLU A 537 34.95 60.12 -13.66
C GLU A 537 33.52 60.65 -13.68
N SER A 538 33.29 61.68 -12.86
CA SER A 538 32.18 62.65 -12.85
C SER A 538 30.90 62.34 -12.05
N ASN A 539 30.42 63.38 -11.36
CA ASN A 539 29.16 63.51 -10.59
C ASN A 539 27.88 63.38 -11.46
N ILE A 540 27.87 62.52 -12.50
CA ILE A 540 26.79 62.48 -13.48
C ILE A 540 25.70 61.51 -13.02
N GLY A 541 24.69 62.07 -12.35
CA GLY A 541 23.36 61.48 -12.19
C GLY A 541 23.20 60.36 -11.14
N THR A 542 21.98 60.17 -10.66
CA THR A 542 21.58 59.21 -9.61
C THR A 542 21.37 57.78 -10.14
N GLY A 543 21.43 57.56 -11.46
CA GLY A 543 21.05 56.29 -12.10
C GLY A 543 19.57 55.92 -11.95
N LEU A 544 18.75 56.80 -11.36
CA LEU A 544 17.32 56.57 -11.12
C LEU A 544 16.42 57.25 -12.16
N GLY A 545 16.89 58.31 -12.81
CA GLY A 545 16.07 59.16 -13.68
C GLY A 545 15.33 58.39 -14.78
N LEU A 546 16.03 57.55 -15.55
CA LEU A 546 15.42 56.77 -16.65
C LEU A 546 14.53 55.63 -16.17
N ALA A 547 14.89 55.00 -15.05
CA ALA A 547 14.07 53.95 -14.43
C ALA A 547 12.76 54.52 -13.85
N ILE A 548 12.79 55.74 -13.32
CA ILE A 548 11.60 56.49 -12.88
C ILE A 548 10.79 56.92 -14.10
N THR A 549 11.44 57.47 -15.14
CA THR A 549 10.77 57.82 -16.39
C THR A 549 9.98 56.65 -16.95
N LYS A 550 10.58 55.45 -17.03
CA LYS A 550 9.87 54.23 -17.47
C LYS A 550 8.66 53.91 -16.60
N GLN A 551 8.77 54.00 -15.28
CA GLN A 551 7.65 53.77 -14.36
C GLN A 551 6.53 54.80 -14.54
N LEU A 552 6.88 56.09 -14.69
CA LEU A 552 5.91 57.17 -14.90
C LEU A 552 5.21 57.05 -16.25
N VAL A 553 5.93 56.67 -17.31
CA VAL A 553 5.34 56.38 -18.63
C VAL A 553 4.33 55.24 -18.52
N HIS A 554 4.69 54.15 -17.83
CA HIS A 554 3.76 53.03 -17.60
C HIS A 554 2.57 53.41 -16.71
N ALA A 555 2.75 54.27 -15.71
CA ALA A 555 1.65 54.79 -14.89
C ALA A 555 0.62 55.58 -15.72
N HIS A 556 1.06 56.17 -16.84
CA HIS A 556 0.22 56.83 -17.84
C HIS A 556 -0.25 55.88 -18.96
N ASN A 557 -0.12 54.57 -18.80
CA ASN A 557 -0.42 53.53 -19.81
C ASN A 557 0.40 53.64 -21.11
N GLY A 558 1.55 54.31 -21.09
CA GLY A 558 2.45 54.40 -22.21
C GLY A 558 3.50 53.29 -22.27
N THR A 559 4.23 53.26 -23.38
CA THR A 559 5.45 52.46 -23.57
C THR A 559 6.63 53.37 -23.88
N ILE A 560 7.84 52.92 -23.54
CA ILE A 560 9.10 53.62 -23.78
C ILE A 560 10.06 52.70 -24.49
N SER A 561 10.74 53.20 -25.52
CA SER A 561 11.83 52.50 -26.23
C SER A 561 12.97 53.47 -26.53
N VAL A 562 14.12 52.91 -26.89
CA VAL A 562 15.31 53.67 -27.26
C VAL A 562 15.86 53.12 -28.57
N ASP A 563 16.27 54.03 -29.45
CA ASP A 563 17.07 53.75 -30.64
C ASP A 563 18.37 54.55 -30.54
N SER A 564 19.51 53.87 -30.66
CA SER A 564 20.82 54.51 -30.55
C SER A 564 21.90 53.60 -31.10
N ALA A 565 22.92 54.24 -31.67
CA ALA A 565 24.18 53.61 -32.05
C ALA A 565 25.34 54.57 -31.75
N LEU A 566 26.50 54.02 -31.42
CA LEU A 566 27.72 54.79 -31.17
C LEU A 566 28.01 55.75 -32.33
N GLY A 567 28.13 57.04 -32.02
CA GLY A 567 28.39 58.13 -32.96
C GLY A 567 27.18 58.63 -33.76
N ASN A 568 25.99 58.03 -33.61
CA ASN A 568 24.78 58.37 -34.36
C ASN A 568 23.67 58.97 -33.46
N GLY A 569 24.00 59.41 -32.25
CA GLY A 569 23.02 59.97 -31.32
C GLY A 569 22.09 58.96 -30.66
N THR A 570 21.05 59.46 -30.00
CA THR A 570 20.05 58.67 -29.27
C THR A 570 18.66 59.23 -29.52
N THR A 571 17.68 58.37 -29.77
CA THR A 571 16.26 58.72 -29.79
C THR A 571 15.51 57.91 -28.75
N ILE A 572 14.93 58.58 -27.77
CA ILE A 572 13.99 57.96 -26.82
C ILE A 572 12.57 58.22 -27.32
N ILE A 573 11.79 57.15 -27.46
CA ILE A 573 10.45 57.17 -28.06
C ILE A 573 9.44 56.75 -26.98
N LEU A 574 8.48 57.62 -26.71
CA LEU A 574 7.37 57.36 -25.79
C LEU A 574 6.08 57.26 -26.60
N VAL A 575 5.32 56.18 -26.43
CA VAL A 575 4.04 55.98 -27.11
C VAL A 575 2.92 55.88 -26.09
N PHE A 576 1.91 56.73 -26.22
CA PHE A 576 0.76 56.79 -25.32
C PHE A 576 -0.53 56.52 -26.10
N PRO A 577 -1.25 55.41 -25.81
CA PRO A 577 -2.49 55.08 -26.50
C PRO A 577 -3.62 56.02 -26.06
N PHE A 578 -4.42 56.51 -27.01
CA PHE A 578 -5.68 57.15 -26.70
C PHE A 578 -6.61 56.10 -26.09
N ARG A 579 -7.18 56.39 -24.92
CA ARG A 579 -8.20 55.52 -24.34
C ARG A 579 -9.40 55.49 -25.29
N SER A 580 -9.88 54.29 -25.61
CA SER A 580 -11.21 54.08 -26.19
C SER A 580 -12.30 54.52 -25.23
#